data_AF-A0A7W5M409-F1
#
_entry.id   AF-A0A7W5M409-F1
#
_cell.length_a   1.000
_cell.length_b   1.000
_cell.length_c   1.000
_cell.angle_alpha   90.00
_cell.angle_beta   90.00
_cell.angle_gamma   90.00
#
_symmetry.space_group_name_H-M   'P 1'
#
loop_
_entity.id
_entity.type
_entity.pdbx_description
1 polymer ?
#
loop_
_entity_poly.entity_id
_entity_poly.type
_entity_poly.pdbx_seq_one_letter_code
_entity_poly.pdbx_strand_id
1 'polypeptide(L)' 'MGFEVRFTSDLGEDRQVTLVFPGEADIAEGKISILTPIGVALIGLKTGQSIDWTARDGRLHRLTVRTLREPAETEHLL' A
#
# COMPACT_ATOMS: atom_id res chain seq x y z
N MET A 1 -0.39 -13.74 -4.02
CA MET A 1 -1.48 -12.95 -4.66
C MET A 1 -1.62 -11.65 -3.88
N GLY A 2 -1.56 -10.49 -4.54
CA GLY A 2 -1.58 -9.17 -3.87
C GLY A 2 -2.59 -8.20 -4.47
N PHE A 3 -2.57 -6.93 -4.07
CA PHE A 3 -3.23 -5.82 -4.80
C PHE A 3 -2.18 -4.76 -5.11
N GLU A 4 -2.12 -4.30 -6.36
CA GLU A 4 -1.30 -3.15 -6.71
C GLU A 4 -2.07 -1.87 -6.33
N VAL A 5 -1.42 -1.01 -5.57
CA VAL A 5 -1.98 0.23 -5.08
C VAL A 5 -1.03 1.38 -5.35
N ARG A 6 -1.58 2.46 -5.90
CA ARG A 6 -0.90 3.75 -5.94
C ARG A 6 -1.52 4.67 -4.90
N PHE A 7 -0.71 5.30 -4.07
CA PHE A 7 -1.17 6.22 -3.04
C PHE A 7 -0.27 7.44 -2.93
N THR A 8 -0.82 8.53 -2.41
CA THR A 8 -0.05 9.71 -2.00
C THR A 8 -0.08 9.90 -0.49
N SER A 9 1.00 10.39 0.10
CA SER A 9 1.07 10.75 1.52
C SER A 9 1.27 12.26 1.75
N ASP A 10 0.98 12.72 2.96
CA ASP A 10 1.29 14.07 3.46
C ASP A 10 2.79 14.40 3.47
N LEU A 11 3.64 13.38 3.36
CA LEU A 11 5.10 13.51 3.23
C LEU A 11 5.54 13.80 1.79
N GLY A 12 4.61 13.96 0.85
CA GLY A 12 4.89 14.26 -0.55
C GLY A 12 5.22 13.04 -1.40
N GLU A 13 5.01 11.83 -0.88
CA GLU A 13 5.25 10.60 -1.61
C GLU A 13 4.10 10.32 -2.58
N ASP A 14 4.42 9.77 -3.76
CA ASP A 14 3.48 9.15 -4.70
C ASP A 14 4.06 7.78 -5.07
N ARG A 15 3.58 6.73 -4.41
CA ARG A 15 4.17 5.40 -4.47
C ARG A 15 3.19 4.42 -5.07
N GLN A 16 3.71 3.53 -5.91
CA GLN A 16 3.01 2.36 -6.43
C GLN A 16 3.69 1.12 -5.85
N VAL A 17 2.92 0.26 -5.19
CA VAL A 17 3.40 -0.93 -4.49
C VAL A 17 2.41 -2.07 -4.65
N THR A 18 2.88 -3.30 -4.48
CA THR A 18 1.99 -4.47 -4.37
C THR A 18 1.87 -4.86 -2.90
N LEU A 19 0.65 -4.82 -2.37
CA LEU A 19 0.33 -5.33 -1.04
C LEU A 19 0.30 -6.86 -1.07
N VAL A 20 1.11 -7.50 -0.25
CA VAL A 20 1.25 -8.97 -0.18
C VAL A 20 1.21 -9.47 1.27
N PHE A 21 1.11 -10.78 1.47
CA PHE A 21 1.24 -11.36 2.81
C PHE A 21 2.69 -11.27 3.32
N PRO A 22 2.93 -11.31 4.65
CA PRO A 22 4.27 -11.14 5.22
C PRO A 22 5.38 -12.00 4.61
N GLY A 23 5.09 -13.26 4.27
CA GLY A 23 6.08 -14.17 3.69
C GLY A 23 6.47 -13.87 2.24
N GLU A 24 5.72 -13.02 1.54
CA GLU A 24 5.95 -12.64 0.14
C GLU A 24 6.56 -11.23 0.00
N ALA A 25 6.83 -10.54 1.12
CA ALA A 25 7.30 -9.17 1.11
C ALA A 25 8.73 -9.07 0.58
N ASP A 26 8.92 -8.22 -0.43
CA ASP A 26 10.21 -7.94 -1.05
C ASP A 26 10.24 -6.48 -1.54
N ILE A 27 11.02 -5.65 -0.84
CA ILE A 27 11.13 -4.22 -1.15
C ILE A 27 11.81 -4.00 -2.51
N ALA A 28 12.74 -4.86 -2.93
CA ALA A 28 13.42 -4.73 -4.22
C ALA A 28 12.45 -4.94 -5.38
N GLU A 29 11.41 -5.76 -5.18
CA GLU A 29 10.33 -5.99 -6.15
C GLU A 29 9.12 -5.07 -5.95
N GLY A 30 9.18 -4.09 -5.04
CA GLY A 30 8.06 -3.19 -4.75
C GLY A 30 6.88 -3.87 -4.03
N LYS A 31 7.12 -5.03 -3.40
CA LYS A 31 6.14 -5.78 -2.62
C LYS A 31 6.24 -5.40 -1.14
N ILE A 32 5.14 -4.95 -0.55
CA ILE A 32 5.07 -4.60 0.87
C ILE A 32 4.07 -5.48 1.61
N SER A 33 4.39 -5.84 2.85
CA SER A 33 3.45 -6.63 3.67
C SER A 33 2.23 -5.81 4.07
N ILE A 34 1.05 -6.43 4.01
CA ILE A 34 -0.20 -5.90 4.59
C ILE A 34 -0.11 -5.60 6.09
N LEU A 35 0.87 -6.18 6.82
CA LEU A 35 1.05 -5.96 8.26
C LEU A 35 1.97 -4.77 8.59
N THR A 36 2.50 -4.08 7.58
CA THR A 36 3.20 -2.81 7.81
C THR A 36 2.20 -1.70 8.17
N PRO A 37 2.63 -0.60 8.82
CA PRO A 37 1.73 0.52 9.10
C PRO A 37 1.03 1.08 7.84
N ILE A 38 1.78 1.20 6.74
CA ILE A 38 1.21 1.61 5.43
C ILE A 38 0.23 0.56 4.92
N GLY A 39 0.60 -0.73 4.96
CA GLY A 39 -0.25 -1.83 4.53
C GLY A 39 -1.59 -1.85 5.24
N VAL A 40 -1.58 -1.73 6.57
CA VAL A 40 -2.80 -1.68 7.40
C VAL A 40 -3.63 -0.44 7.09
N ALA A 41 -3.00 0.73 6.92
CA ALA A 41 -3.70 1.98 6.57
C ALA A 41 -4.45 1.90 5.24
N LEU A 42 -4.00 1.04 4.32
CA LEU A 42 -4.60 0.84 3.00
C LEU A 42 -5.78 -0.16 3.00
N ILE A 43 -5.93 -0.98 4.05
CA ILE A 43 -6.97 -2.01 4.11
C ILE A 43 -8.37 -1.38 4.10
N GLY A 44 -9.22 -1.84 3.19
CA GLY A 44 -10.62 -1.41 3.08
C GLY A 44 -10.82 -0.04 2.39
N LEU A 45 -9.74 0.67 2.07
CA LEU A 45 -9.83 1.92 1.30
C LEU A 45 -10.07 1.62 -0.18
N LYS A 46 -10.88 2.46 -0.82
CA LYS A 46 -11.13 2.49 -2.27
C LYS A 46 -10.40 3.65 -2.92
N THR A 47 -10.25 3.60 -4.24
CA THR A 47 -9.76 4.73 -5.04
C THR A 47 -10.46 6.04 -4.67
N GLY A 48 -9.68 7.08 -4.40
CA GLY A 48 -10.12 8.41 -3.98
C GLY A 48 -10.34 8.57 -2.46
N GLN A 49 -10.38 7.48 -1.70
CA GLN A 49 -10.52 7.56 -0.25
C GLN A 49 -9.19 7.88 0.44
N SER A 50 -9.30 8.49 1.61
CA SER A 50 -8.16 8.84 2.45
C SER A 50 -8.36 8.32 3.87
N ILE A 51 -7.25 8.11 4.56
CA ILE A 51 -7.21 7.85 5.98
C ILE A 51 -6.28 8.86 6.65
N ASP A 52 -6.72 9.33 7.80
CA ASP A 52 -5.95 10.21 8.67
C ASP A 52 -5.61 9.44 9.95
N TRP A 53 -4.37 9.58 10.42
CA TRP A 53 -3.96 9.04 11.73
C TRP A 53 -2.97 9.97 12.41
N THR A 54 -2.98 9.95 13.74
CA THR A 54 -2.01 10.70 14.55
C THR A 54 -0.89 9.75 14.97
N ALA A 55 0.35 10.06 14.58
CA ALA A 55 1.53 9.33 15.02
C ALA A 55 1.83 9.57 16.51
N ARG A 56 2.70 8.75 17.09
CA ARG A 56 3.09 8.86 18.52
C ARG A 56 3.70 10.22 18.87
N ASP A 57 4.31 10.90 17.90
CA ASP A 57 4.88 12.24 18.05
C ASP A 57 3.83 13.37 17.92
N GLY A 58 2.55 13.03 17.75
CA GLY A 58 1.45 13.97 17.61
C GLY A 58 1.23 14.50 16.19
N ARG A 59 2.05 14.09 15.22
CA ARG A 59 1.87 14.52 13.82
C ARG A 59 0.65 13.84 13.20
N LEU A 60 -0.17 14.64 12.52
CA LEU A 60 -1.24 14.13 11.68
C LEU A 60 -0.65 13.68 10.35
N HIS A 61 -0.85 12.42 10.00
CA HIS A 61 -0.55 11.87 8.70
C HIS A 61 -1.82 11.63 7.91
N ARG A 62 -1.69 11.75 6.59
CA ARG A 62 -2.77 11.47 5.65
C ARG A 62 -2.23 10.63 4.52
N LEU A 63 -2.97 9.59 4.18
CA LEU A 63 -2.75 8.81 2.97
C LEU A 63 -4.01 8.85 2.11
N THR A 64 -3.86 9.00 0.80
CA THR A 64 -4.95 8.95 -0.18
C THR A 64 -4.67 7.89 -1.22
N VAL A 65 -5.62 6.97 -1.43
CA VAL A 65 -5.54 5.97 -2.51
C VAL A 65 -5.84 6.65 -3.85
N ARG A 66 -4.93 6.50 -4.81
CA ARG A 66 -5.06 7.04 -6.17
C ARG A 66 -5.57 6.01 -7.16
N THR A 67 -5.07 4.78 -7.09
CA THR A 67 -5.54 3.68 -7.94
C THR A 67 -5.39 2.35 -7.22
N LEU A 68 -6.28 1.41 -7.54
CA LEU A 68 -6.21 0.00 -7.13
C LEU A 68 -6.29 -0.85 -8.40
N ARG A 69 -5.44 -1.87 -8.48
CA ARG A 69 -5.42 -2.86 -9.56
C ARG A 69 -5.19 -4.25 -8.97
N GLU A 70 -5.80 -5.25 -9.58
CA GLU A 70 -5.32 -6.62 -9.39
C GLU A 70 -3.90 -6.68 -9.98
N PRO A 71 -2.94 -7.31 -9.27
CA PRO A 71 -1.60 -7.46 -9.80
C PRO A 71 -1.71 -8.31 -11.05
N ALA A 72 -0.92 -7.98 -12.06
CA ALA A 72 -0.76 -8.86 -13.21
C ALA A 72 -0.39 -10.25 -12.67
N GLU A 73 -1.24 -11.24 -12.96
CA GLU A 73 -1.00 -12.62 -12.60
C GLU A 73 0.39 -12.97 -13.16
N THR A 74 1.35 -13.23 -12.28
CA THR A 74 2.65 -13.72 -12.72
C THR A 74 2.37 -15.11 -13.25
N GLU A 75 2.32 -15.27 -14.57
CA GLU A 75 2.26 -16.57 -15.23
C GLU A 75 3.32 -17.46 -14.58
N HIS A 76 2.86 -18.42 -13.79
CA HIS A 76 3.71 -19.44 -13.21
C HIS A 76 4.12 -20.35 -14.37
N LEU A 77 5.21 -20.00 -15.05
CA LEU A 77 5.83 -20.86 -16.05
C LEU A 77 6.28 -22.13 -15.31
N LEU A 78 5.57 -23.23 -15.60
CA LEU A 78 5.89 -24.60 -15.20
C LEU A 78 7.26 -25.03 -15.72
#